data_AF-A0AAW9NRH0-F1
#
_entry.id   AF-A0AAW9NRH0-F1
#
_cell.length_a   1.000
_cell.length_b   1.000
_cell.length_c   1.000
_cell.angle_alpha   90.00
_cell.angle_beta   90.00
_cell.angle_gamma   90.00
#
_symmetry.space_group_name_H-M   'P 1'
#
loop_
_entity.id
_entity.type
_entity.pdbx_description
1 polymer ?
#
loop_
_entity_poly.entity_id
_entity_poly.type
_entity_poly.pdbx_seq_one_letter_code
_entity_poly.pdbx_strand_id
1 'polypeptide(L)'
;MKKYLIIITLFIGMIGGYVFAQKEPSGSAEKSANITAQQAKEIALKQFEGQILDFDYDRDDKIPHYEIDIKTATEKLELEINAKTGAVTIVEREVLTTATSATQPVNNETLITKQEAMAIALQQASGNITKAKLTYKNDKNIYEIIIRDRSIANEFDIDAKTGEILKHNKWDNKNNKQAFQNNVPSDIITLQQAIDIAQKQASGQLKKAELDFDNGKYIYEVEFEDGKIDYEFEIDAKTGEILEFSIDD
;
A
#
# COMPACT_ATOMS: atom_id res chain seq x y z
N MET A 1 -6.74 -24.95 -27.02
CA MET A 1 -7.99 -25.40 -26.37
C MET A 1 -7.81 -25.18 -24.87
N LYS A 2 -8.34 -24.07 -24.34
CA LYS A 2 -8.36 -23.83 -22.89
C LYS A 2 -9.47 -24.71 -22.31
N LYS A 3 -9.14 -25.55 -21.33
CA LYS A 3 -10.10 -26.45 -20.67
C LYS A 3 -10.69 -25.68 -19.49
N TYR A 4 -12.01 -25.45 -19.52
CA TYR A 4 -12.76 -24.96 -18.38
C TYR A 4 -12.88 -26.10 -17.37
N LEU A 5 -12.30 -25.92 -16.18
CA LEU A 5 -12.47 -26.85 -15.07
C LEU A 5 -13.77 -26.47 -14.35
N ILE A 6 -14.71 -27.41 -14.27
CA ILE A 6 -15.96 -27.24 -13.51
C ILE A 6 -15.57 -27.23 -12.02
N ILE A 7 -15.62 -26.07 -11.37
CA ILE A 7 -15.41 -25.96 -9.92
C ILE A 7 -16.75 -26.25 -9.23
N ILE A 8 -16.74 -27.28 -8.39
CA ILE A 8 -17.85 -27.70 -7.53
C ILE A 8 -17.99 -26.64 -6.42
N THR A 9 -19.14 -25.98 -6.33
CA THR A 9 -19.47 -25.05 -5.24
C THR A 9 -19.57 -25.81 -3.91
N LEU A 10 -18.48 -25.80 -3.14
CA LEU A 10 -18.44 -26.39 -1.82
C LEU A 10 -18.98 -25.37 -0.81
N PHE A 11 -20.23 -25.52 -0.39
CA PHE A 11 -20.75 -24.85 0.80
C PHE A 11 -20.03 -25.42 2.04
N ILE A 12 -18.99 -24.74 2.51
CA ILE A 12 -18.37 -25.08 3.80
C ILE A 12 -19.31 -24.56 4.89
N GLY A 13 -20.17 -25.45 5.39
CA GLY A 13 -21.09 -25.17 6.50
C GLY A 13 -20.42 -25.24 7.87
N MET A 14 -20.58 -24.15 8.64
CA MET A 14 -20.43 -23.95 10.11
C MET A 14 -19.00 -23.89 10.66
N ILE A 15 -18.66 -23.05 11.66
CA ILE A 15 -19.26 -22.79 13.01
C ILE A 15 -19.06 -21.28 13.33
N GLY A 16 -20.03 -20.46 13.74
CA GLY A 16 -20.87 -20.55 14.95
C GLY A 16 -20.51 -19.43 15.93
N GLY A 17 -21.38 -18.41 16.01
CA GLY A 17 -21.57 -17.40 17.07
C GLY A 17 -20.38 -16.88 17.88
N TYR A 18 -20.02 -15.61 17.67
CA TYR A 18 -19.46 -14.78 18.74
C TYR A 18 -20.37 -13.58 19.00
N VAL A 19 -21.07 -13.63 20.13
CA VAL A 19 -21.80 -12.51 20.71
C VAL A 19 -20.76 -11.61 21.39
N PHE A 20 -20.50 -10.43 20.84
CA PHE A 20 -19.79 -9.38 21.58
C PHE A 20 -20.80 -8.69 22.50
N ALA A 21 -20.66 -8.94 23.81
CA ALA A 21 -21.36 -8.21 24.84
C ALA A 21 -20.80 -6.78 24.94
N GLN A 22 -21.62 -5.80 24.57
CA GLN A 22 -21.36 -4.37 24.69
C GLN A 22 -21.43 -3.93 26.16
N LYS A 23 -20.46 -3.12 26.60
CA LYS A 23 -20.63 -2.19 27.72
C LYS A 23 -20.47 -0.77 27.19
N GLU A 24 -21.60 -0.08 27.06
CA GLU A 24 -21.80 1.35 26.74
C GLU A 24 -21.86 2.18 28.04
N PRO A 25 -21.54 3.50 28.04
CA PRO A 25 -22.27 4.57 27.30
C PRO A 25 -21.33 5.63 26.65
N SER A 26 -21.73 6.55 25.77
CA SER A 26 -22.98 6.93 25.11
C SER A 26 -22.60 7.94 24.01
N GLY A 27 -23.10 7.77 22.79
CA GLY A 27 -22.95 8.78 21.73
C GLY A 27 -23.73 8.36 20.49
N SER A 28 -24.86 9.02 20.26
CA SER A 28 -25.83 8.73 19.19
C SER A 28 -25.21 8.77 17.79
N ALA A 29 -25.04 7.60 17.18
CA ALA A 29 -24.90 7.43 15.74
C ALA A 29 -25.62 6.14 15.32
N GLU A 30 -26.35 6.21 14.22
CA GLU A 30 -27.31 5.21 13.78
C GLU A 30 -26.66 3.84 13.51
N LYS A 31 -27.37 2.81 13.95
CA LYS A 31 -27.04 1.38 13.92
C LYS A 31 -26.85 0.89 12.48
N SER A 32 -25.62 0.65 12.02
CA SER A 32 -25.43 -0.12 10.78
C SER A 32 -25.49 -1.63 11.09
N ALA A 33 -26.40 -2.31 10.41
CA ALA A 33 -26.67 -3.74 10.56
C ALA A 33 -25.71 -4.63 9.72
N ASN A 34 -24.56 -4.08 9.31
CA ASN A 34 -23.59 -4.72 8.42
C ASN A 34 -22.21 -4.76 9.10
N ILE A 35 -21.41 -5.79 8.82
CA ILE A 35 -19.99 -5.83 9.18
C ILE A 35 -19.21 -4.77 8.41
N THR A 36 -18.06 -4.35 8.93
CA THR A 36 -17.17 -3.38 8.28
C THR A 36 -16.20 -4.07 7.32
N ALA A 37 -15.56 -3.28 6.45
CA ALA A 37 -14.48 -3.76 5.58
C ALA A 37 -13.34 -4.41 6.36
N GLN A 38 -12.92 -3.80 7.47
CA GLN A 38 -11.90 -4.35 8.35
C GLN A 38 -12.31 -5.72 8.92
N GLN A 39 -13.57 -5.87 9.32
CA GLN A 39 -14.10 -7.14 9.82
C GLN A 39 -14.15 -8.21 8.72
N ALA A 40 -14.50 -7.83 7.48
CA ALA A 40 -14.49 -8.75 6.35
C ALA A 40 -13.06 -9.26 6.04
N LYS A 41 -12.06 -8.37 6.04
CA LYS A 41 -10.64 -8.73 5.88
C LYS A 41 -10.15 -9.66 7.00
N GLU A 42 -10.53 -9.38 8.25
CA GLU A 42 -10.20 -10.25 9.39
C GLU A 42 -10.84 -11.64 9.29
N ILE A 43 -12.09 -11.73 8.82
CA ILE A 43 -12.78 -12.99 8.57
C ILE A 43 -12.04 -13.80 7.49
N ALA A 44 -11.68 -13.17 6.36
CA ALA A 44 -10.92 -13.82 5.28
C ALA A 44 -9.56 -14.34 5.76
N LEU A 45 -8.75 -13.49 6.41
CA LEU A 45 -7.41 -13.83 6.87
C LEU A 45 -7.39 -14.88 7.99
N LYS A 46 -8.46 -14.92 8.80
CA LYS A 46 -8.60 -15.95 9.84
C LYS A 46 -8.94 -17.32 9.25
N GLN A 47 -9.67 -17.35 8.14
CA GLN A 47 -10.10 -18.60 7.50
C GLN A 47 -9.06 -19.12 6.50
N PHE A 48 -8.32 -18.22 5.87
CA PHE A 48 -7.30 -18.52 4.89
C PHE A 48 -6.03 -17.75 5.24
N GLU A 49 -5.04 -18.44 5.79
CA GLU A 49 -3.74 -17.85 6.13
C GLU A 49 -2.99 -17.47 4.84
N GLY A 50 -3.14 -16.22 4.41
CA GLY A 50 -2.65 -15.74 3.13
C GLY A 50 -2.57 -14.21 3.06
N GLN A 51 -2.31 -13.71 1.84
CA GLN A 51 -2.23 -12.30 1.51
C GLN A 51 -3.48 -11.90 0.72
N ILE A 52 -4.20 -10.86 1.15
CA ILE A 52 -5.28 -10.28 0.35
C ILE A 52 -4.66 -9.62 -0.90
N LEU A 53 -5.13 -10.01 -2.08
CA LEU A 53 -4.73 -9.46 -3.38
C LEU A 53 -5.66 -8.34 -3.84
N ASP A 54 -6.96 -8.51 -3.60
CA ASP A 54 -8.00 -7.56 -4.00
C ASP A 54 -9.10 -7.50 -2.93
N PHE A 55 -9.76 -6.36 -2.82
CA PHE A 55 -10.86 -6.14 -1.90
C PHE A 55 -11.82 -5.12 -2.48
N ASP A 56 -13.04 -5.57 -2.78
CA ASP A 56 -14.08 -4.72 -3.30
C ASP A 56 -15.37 -4.82 -2.48
N TYR A 57 -16.21 -3.79 -2.56
CA TYR A 57 -17.49 -3.76 -1.86
C TYR A 57 -18.64 -3.46 -2.83
N ASP A 58 -19.37 -4.51 -3.18
CA ASP A 58 -20.53 -4.39 -4.06
C ASP A 58 -21.80 -4.03 -3.25
N ARG A 59 -22.43 -2.92 -3.67
CA ARG A 59 -23.75 -2.45 -3.19
C ARG A 59 -24.85 -2.55 -4.25
N ASP A 60 -24.51 -2.78 -5.51
CA ASP A 60 -25.40 -2.73 -6.67
C ASP A 60 -26.27 -4.00 -6.77
N ASP A 61 -25.84 -5.10 -6.15
CA ASP A 61 -26.64 -6.30 -5.98
C ASP A 61 -27.63 -6.24 -4.80
N LYS A 62 -28.73 -7.02 -4.91
CA LYS A 62 -29.80 -7.09 -3.88
C LYS A 62 -29.31 -7.57 -2.51
N ILE A 63 -28.08 -8.07 -2.42
CA ILE A 63 -27.43 -8.55 -1.20
C ILE A 63 -26.03 -7.91 -1.14
N PRO A 64 -25.78 -6.97 -0.21
CA PRO A 64 -24.46 -6.36 -0.09
C PRO A 64 -23.43 -7.38 0.37
N HIS A 65 -22.27 -7.41 -0.28
CA HIS A 65 -21.19 -8.33 0.00
C HIS A 65 -19.82 -7.70 -0.29
N TYR A 66 -18.77 -8.31 0.24
CA TYR A 66 -17.38 -7.97 -0.04
C TYR A 66 -16.79 -9.03 -0.94
N GLU A 67 -16.09 -8.65 -1.99
CA GLU A 67 -15.28 -9.55 -2.81
C GLU A 67 -13.83 -9.43 -2.32
N ILE A 68 -13.18 -10.55 -2.01
CA ILE A 68 -11.83 -10.58 -1.48
C ILE A 68 -11.03 -11.67 -2.18
N ASP A 69 -10.04 -11.27 -2.96
CA ASP A 69 -9.04 -12.19 -3.47
C ASP A 69 -7.98 -12.43 -2.41
N ILE A 70 -7.67 -13.70 -2.13
CA ILE A 70 -6.62 -14.10 -1.20
C ILE A 70 -5.68 -15.12 -1.83
N LYS A 71 -4.38 -14.86 -1.72
CA LYS A 71 -3.31 -15.75 -2.11
C LYS A 71 -2.73 -16.44 -0.88
N THR A 72 -2.91 -17.74 -0.80
CA THR A 72 -2.20 -18.60 0.14
C THR A 72 -0.89 -19.10 -0.50
N ALA A 73 -0.12 -19.90 0.23
CA ALA A 73 1.08 -20.53 -0.30
C ALA A 73 0.82 -21.44 -1.52
N THR A 74 -0.39 -21.99 -1.65
CA THR A 74 -0.73 -23.03 -2.64
C THR A 74 -1.93 -22.72 -3.50
N GLU A 75 -2.67 -21.65 -3.21
CA GLU A 75 -3.95 -21.34 -3.88
C GLU A 75 -4.15 -19.83 -3.99
N LYS A 76 -4.79 -19.35 -5.05
CA LYS A 76 -5.53 -18.09 -5.07
C LYS A 76 -7.02 -18.39 -4.90
N LEU A 77 -7.72 -17.60 -4.10
CA LEU A 77 -9.14 -17.76 -3.80
C LEU A 77 -9.82 -16.42 -3.98
N GLU A 78 -10.95 -16.38 -4.67
CA GLU A 78 -11.87 -15.25 -4.66
C GLU A 78 -12.98 -15.56 -3.65
N LEU A 79 -13.20 -14.67 -2.69
CA LEU A 79 -14.15 -14.85 -1.60
C LEU A 79 -15.25 -13.80 -1.67
N GLU A 80 -16.51 -14.22 -1.60
CA GLU A 80 -17.64 -13.34 -1.37
C GLU A 80 -18.05 -13.40 0.12
N ILE A 81 -17.98 -12.27 0.84
CA ILE A 81 -18.37 -12.17 2.25
C ILE A 81 -19.63 -11.34 2.39
N ASN A 82 -20.71 -11.97 2.82
CA ASN A 82 -21.99 -11.30 3.01
C ASN A 82 -21.91 -10.17 4.05
N ALA A 83 -22.19 -8.93 3.65
CA ALA A 83 -21.98 -7.77 4.51
C ALA A 83 -22.93 -7.72 5.72
N LYS A 84 -24.06 -8.45 5.72
CA LYS A 84 -24.98 -8.49 6.87
C LYS A 84 -24.61 -9.57 7.89
N THR A 85 -24.02 -10.67 7.43
CA THR A 85 -23.88 -11.90 8.24
C THR A 85 -22.44 -12.35 8.43
N GLY A 86 -21.50 -11.87 7.60
CA GLY A 86 -20.13 -12.35 7.56
C GLY A 86 -19.97 -13.77 7.01
N ALA A 87 -21.02 -14.33 6.38
CA ALA A 87 -20.93 -15.63 5.71
C ALA A 87 -19.98 -15.53 4.51
N VAL A 88 -19.00 -16.45 4.44
CA VAL A 88 -17.97 -16.51 3.38
C VAL A 88 -18.36 -17.57 2.35
N THR A 89 -18.35 -17.20 1.08
CA THR A 89 -18.47 -18.08 -0.08
C THR A 89 -17.15 -18.03 -0.84
N ILE A 90 -16.62 -19.17 -1.29
CA ILE A 90 -15.50 -19.19 -2.24
C ILE A 90 -16.10 -19.16 -3.65
N VAL A 91 -15.86 -18.09 -4.38
CA VAL A 91 -16.36 -17.87 -5.75
C VAL A 91 -15.44 -18.58 -6.74
N GLU A 92 -14.14 -18.35 -6.62
CA GLU A 92 -13.12 -18.97 -7.44
C GLU A 92 -11.98 -19.55 -6.60
N ARG A 93 -11.40 -20.67 -7.07
CA ARG A 93 -10.19 -21.27 -6.48
C ARG A 93 -9.25 -21.71 -7.59
N GLU A 94 -8.06 -21.15 -7.59
CA GLU A 94 -6.96 -21.55 -8.47
C GLU A 94 -5.84 -22.18 -7.63
N VAL A 95 -5.54 -23.47 -7.87
CA VAL A 95 -4.39 -24.13 -7.24
C VAL A 95 -3.11 -23.69 -7.93
N LEU A 96 -2.22 -23.06 -7.17
CA LEU A 96 -0.89 -22.65 -7.63
C LEU A 96 0.01 -23.89 -7.73
N THR A 97 0.10 -24.49 -8.91
CA THR A 97 1.11 -25.53 -9.15
C THR A 97 2.49 -24.88 -9.17
N THR A 98 3.36 -25.27 -8.23
CA THR A 98 4.76 -24.85 -8.19
C THR A 98 5.46 -25.28 -9.48
N ALA A 99 5.52 -24.39 -10.47
CA ALA A 99 6.58 -24.42 -11.45
C ALA A 99 7.88 -24.16 -10.70
N THR A 100 8.76 -25.16 -10.70
CA THR A 100 10.12 -25.12 -10.19
C THR A 100 10.73 -23.76 -10.51
N SER A 101 11.05 -23.00 -9.47
CA SER A 101 11.78 -21.74 -9.60
C SER A 101 13.07 -22.02 -10.36
N ALA A 102 13.12 -21.61 -11.63
CA ALA A 102 14.38 -21.32 -12.26
C ALA A 102 14.98 -20.18 -11.42
N THR A 103 16.00 -20.52 -10.64
CA THR A 103 16.88 -19.56 -10.00
C THR A 103 17.45 -18.66 -11.09
N GLN A 104 16.83 -17.50 -11.27
CA GLN A 104 17.50 -16.36 -11.85
C GLN A 104 18.67 -16.01 -10.92
N PRO A 105 19.88 -15.74 -11.44
CA PRO A 105 20.96 -15.26 -10.60
C PRO A 105 20.54 -13.90 -10.04
N VAL A 106 20.12 -13.87 -8.77
CA VAL A 106 20.00 -12.63 -8.03
C VAL A 106 21.44 -12.14 -7.85
N ASN A 107 21.88 -11.21 -8.70
CA ASN A 107 23.04 -10.39 -8.39
C ASN A 107 22.65 -9.56 -7.16
N ASN A 108 22.90 -10.11 -5.98
CA ASN A 108 22.85 -9.39 -4.71
C ASN A 108 23.99 -8.38 -4.69
N GLU A 109 23.85 -7.27 -5.41
CA GLU A 109 24.48 -6.03 -4.95
C GLU A 109 23.62 -5.53 -3.78
N THR A 110 24.10 -5.73 -2.55
CA THR A 110 23.42 -5.25 -1.34
C THR A 110 23.34 -3.72 -1.39
N LEU A 111 22.18 -3.18 -1.76
CA LEU A 111 21.89 -1.76 -1.66
C LEU A 111 21.52 -1.39 -0.21
N ILE A 112 21.83 -0.17 0.21
CA ILE A 112 21.23 0.40 1.42
C ILE A 112 19.71 0.55 1.20
N THR A 113 18.95 0.54 2.28
CA THR A 113 17.49 0.73 2.27
C THR A 113 17.13 2.19 1.99
N LYS A 114 15.89 2.43 1.53
CA LYS A 114 15.35 3.80 1.40
C LYS A 114 15.27 4.51 2.74
N GLN A 115 14.95 3.80 3.83
CA GLN A 115 14.98 4.36 5.18
C GLN A 115 16.38 4.87 5.58
N GLU A 116 17.44 4.12 5.26
CA GLU A 116 18.82 4.56 5.50
C GLU A 116 19.18 5.79 4.67
N ALA A 117 18.81 5.84 3.38
CA ALA A 117 19.02 7.01 2.53
C ALA A 117 18.28 8.26 3.06
N MET A 118 17.04 8.10 3.53
CA MET A 118 16.26 9.17 4.17
C MET A 118 16.95 9.68 5.44
N ALA A 119 17.49 8.79 6.28
CA ALA A 119 18.23 9.16 7.47
C ALA A 119 19.53 9.91 7.15
N ILE A 120 20.24 9.51 6.10
CA ILE A 120 21.45 10.22 5.61
C ILE A 120 21.09 11.63 5.16
N ALA A 121 20.01 11.81 4.39
CA ALA A 121 19.56 13.13 3.94
C ALA A 121 19.14 14.04 5.12
N LEU A 122 18.42 13.49 6.11
CA LEU A 122 17.99 14.23 7.31
C LEU A 122 19.15 14.69 8.21
N GLN A 123 20.33 14.06 8.12
CA GLN A 123 21.53 14.57 8.80
C GLN A 123 22.08 15.84 8.14
N GLN A 124 21.77 16.09 6.86
CA GLN A 124 22.28 17.24 6.10
C GLN A 124 21.29 18.40 6.06
N ALA A 125 19.99 18.13 6.12
CA ALA A 125 18.96 19.16 6.07
C ALA A 125 17.78 18.87 7.00
N SER A 126 17.31 19.93 7.68
CA SER A 126 16.04 19.92 8.38
C SER A 126 14.88 20.06 7.40
N GLY A 127 13.71 19.56 7.80
CA GLY A 127 12.47 19.72 7.06
C GLY A 127 11.68 18.42 6.96
N ASN A 128 10.68 18.41 6.10
CA ASN A 128 9.87 17.24 5.80
C ASN A 128 10.41 16.56 4.54
N ILE A 129 10.60 15.23 4.60
CA ILE A 129 10.84 14.46 3.39
C ILE A 129 9.56 14.45 2.57
N THR A 130 9.64 14.90 1.32
CA THR A 130 8.51 14.96 0.40
C THR A 130 8.69 14.06 -0.81
N LYS A 131 9.87 13.46 -0.98
CA LYS A 131 10.14 12.47 -2.02
C LYS A 131 11.24 11.52 -1.57
N ALA A 132 11.06 10.24 -1.84
CA ALA A 132 12.07 9.21 -1.76
C ALA A 132 11.89 8.25 -2.95
N LYS A 133 12.80 8.29 -3.93
CA LYS A 133 12.70 7.48 -5.16
C LYS A 133 14.01 6.78 -5.46
N LEU A 134 13.96 5.51 -5.85
CA LEU A 134 15.10 4.82 -6.46
C LEU A 134 15.09 5.05 -7.97
N THR A 135 16.23 5.45 -8.52
CA THR A 135 16.42 5.66 -9.96
C THR A 135 17.74 5.05 -10.40
N TYR A 136 17.79 4.57 -11.64
CA TYR A 136 19.04 4.14 -12.27
C TYR A 136 19.55 5.24 -13.21
N LYS A 137 20.70 5.84 -12.91
CA LYS A 137 21.32 6.91 -13.70
C LYS A 137 22.84 6.70 -13.73
N ASN A 138 23.47 6.92 -14.89
CA ASN A 138 24.93 6.79 -15.07
C ASN A 138 25.52 5.45 -14.56
N ASP A 139 24.85 4.35 -14.90
CA ASP A 139 25.21 2.99 -14.46
C ASP A 139 25.25 2.77 -12.93
N LYS A 140 24.47 3.57 -12.20
CA LYS A 140 24.34 3.49 -10.75
C LYS A 140 22.88 3.53 -10.30
N ASN A 141 22.58 2.77 -9.27
CA ASN A 141 21.39 2.94 -8.45
C ASN A 141 21.56 4.16 -7.54
N ILE A 142 20.63 5.10 -7.62
CA ILE A 142 20.66 6.36 -6.87
C ILE A 142 19.33 6.54 -6.15
N TYR A 143 19.39 6.90 -4.88
CA TYR A 143 18.24 7.42 -4.15
C TYR A 143 18.15 8.94 -4.31
N GLU A 144 17.04 9.39 -4.88
CA GLU A 144 16.66 10.80 -4.98
C GLU A 144 15.75 11.13 -3.79
N ILE A 145 16.27 11.94 -2.85
CA ILE A 145 15.54 12.36 -1.64
C ILE A 145 15.32 13.87 -1.68
N ILE A 146 14.07 14.31 -1.53
CA ILE A 146 13.74 15.74 -1.42
C ILE A 146 13.26 16.07 -0.02
N ILE A 147 13.94 17.01 0.64
CA ILE A 147 13.58 17.58 1.95
C ILE A 147 13.14 19.03 1.76
N ARG A 148 11.93 19.36 2.19
CA ARG A 148 11.37 20.71 2.14
C ARG A 148 11.26 21.33 3.53
N ASP A 149 11.81 22.53 3.67
CA ASP A 149 11.65 23.41 4.82
C ASP A 149 11.22 24.79 4.33
N ARG A 150 9.94 25.13 4.55
CA ARG A 150 9.33 26.36 4.03
C ARG A 150 9.49 26.45 2.52
N SER A 151 10.07 27.54 2.04
CA SER A 151 10.31 27.74 0.62
C SER A 151 11.58 27.08 0.13
N ILE A 152 12.36 26.40 0.98
CA ILE A 152 13.62 25.78 0.58
C ILE A 152 13.40 24.29 0.35
N ALA A 153 13.80 23.83 -0.84
CA ALA A 153 13.91 22.41 -1.14
C ALA A 153 15.40 22.02 -1.26
N ASN A 154 15.77 20.97 -0.54
CA ASN A 154 17.04 20.28 -0.68
C ASN A 154 16.79 18.97 -1.42
N GLU A 155 17.54 18.72 -2.48
CA GLU A 155 17.52 17.48 -3.25
C GLU A 155 18.87 16.79 -3.07
N PHE A 156 18.84 15.52 -2.69
CA PHE A 156 20.02 14.69 -2.51
C PHE A 156 19.97 13.51 -3.47
N ASP A 157 21.05 13.32 -4.23
CA ASP A 157 21.32 12.07 -4.94
C ASP A 157 22.30 11.26 -4.08
N ILE A 158 21.87 10.09 -3.62
CA ILE A 158 22.65 9.22 -2.73
C ILE A 158 22.94 7.90 -3.44
N ASP A 159 24.20 7.48 -3.50
CA ASP A 159 24.60 6.20 -4.08
C ASP A 159 23.95 5.06 -3.29
N ALA A 160 23.10 4.27 -3.94
CA ALA A 160 22.33 3.23 -3.26
C ALA A 160 23.20 2.07 -2.77
N LYS A 161 24.44 1.93 -3.25
CA LYS A 161 25.35 0.86 -2.82
C LYS A 161 26.18 1.28 -1.61
N THR A 162 26.57 2.55 -1.54
CA THR A 162 27.52 3.02 -0.50
C THR A 162 26.90 3.97 0.51
N GLY A 163 25.77 4.59 0.22
CA GLY A 163 25.20 5.69 1.00
C GLY A 163 25.94 7.02 0.84
N GLU A 164 26.89 7.12 -0.10
CA GLU A 164 27.61 8.36 -0.39
C GLU A 164 26.66 9.39 -1.02
N ILE A 165 26.68 10.63 -0.53
CA ILE A 165 25.96 11.74 -1.15
C ILE A 165 26.73 12.16 -2.40
N LEU A 166 26.19 11.80 -3.57
CA LEU A 166 26.76 12.12 -4.88
C LEU A 166 26.45 13.57 -5.30
N LYS A 167 25.31 14.09 -4.85
CA LYS A 167 24.85 15.44 -5.18
C LYS A 167 23.99 16.01 -4.06
N HIS A 168 24.13 17.31 -3.82
CA HIS A 168 23.23 18.10 -2.99
C HIS A 168 22.88 19.40 -3.71
N ASN A 169 21.63 19.50 -4.14
CA ASN A 169 21.07 20.70 -4.75
C ASN A 169 20.17 21.41 -3.75
N LYS A 170 20.14 22.74 -3.82
CA LYS A 170 19.26 23.58 -3.01
C LYS A 170 18.63 24.66 -3.87
N TRP A 171 17.31 24.79 -3.78
CA TRP A 171 16.56 25.80 -4.53
C TRP A 171 15.42 26.42 -3.71
N ASP A 172 15.05 27.66 -4.03
CA ASP A 172 13.99 28.42 -3.37
C ASP A 172 12.72 28.40 -4.23
N ASN A 173 11.61 27.93 -3.66
CA ASN A 173 10.33 27.72 -4.33
C ASN A 173 9.35 28.91 -4.17
N LYS A 174 9.78 30.07 -3.67
CA LYS A 174 8.93 31.26 -3.40
C LYS A 174 8.00 31.69 -4.54
N ASN A 175 8.36 31.40 -5.80
CA ASN A 175 7.64 31.90 -6.98
C ASN A 175 6.80 30.84 -7.70
N ASN A 176 6.81 29.58 -7.26
CA ASN A 176 6.03 28.54 -7.92
C ASN A 176 4.61 28.48 -7.34
N LYS A 177 3.65 28.96 -8.12
CA LYS A 177 2.22 28.94 -7.76
C LYS A 177 1.56 27.56 -7.85
N GLN A 178 2.28 26.51 -8.27
CA GLN A 178 1.62 25.33 -8.85
C GLN A 178 2.09 23.95 -8.36
N ALA A 179 2.73 23.80 -7.19
CA ALA A 179 3.00 22.42 -6.72
C ALA A 179 3.04 22.24 -5.20
N PHE A 180 3.45 23.24 -4.44
CA PHE A 180 3.40 23.17 -2.98
C PHE A 180 3.11 24.58 -2.49
N GLN A 181 2.01 24.79 -1.76
CA GLN A 181 1.90 26.01 -0.96
C GLN A 181 3.18 26.13 -0.12
N ASN A 182 3.65 27.36 0.15
CA ASN A 182 5.00 27.71 0.64
C ASN A 182 5.51 26.99 1.92
N ASN A 183 4.78 26.02 2.44
CA ASN A 183 5.15 25.06 3.46
C ASN A 183 4.43 23.72 3.23
N VAL A 184 5.11 22.61 3.53
CA VAL A 184 4.43 21.35 3.81
C VAL A 184 3.56 21.57 5.05
N PRO A 185 2.23 21.29 5.02
CA PRO A 185 1.38 21.47 6.19
C PRO A 185 1.93 20.69 7.40
N SER A 186 1.73 21.23 8.59
CA SER A 186 2.17 20.58 9.83
C SER A 186 1.16 19.57 10.38
N ASP A 187 -0.07 19.57 9.86
CA ASP A 187 -1.18 18.72 10.29
C ASP A 187 -1.42 17.50 9.37
N ILE A 188 -0.45 17.16 8.52
CA ILE A 188 -0.45 15.94 7.71
C ILE A 188 0.49 14.89 8.29
N ILE A 189 0.25 13.63 7.98
CA ILE A 189 1.19 12.53 8.26
C ILE A 189 2.50 12.76 7.50
N THR A 190 3.56 12.11 7.94
CA THR A 190 4.87 12.14 7.27
C THR A 190 4.94 11.12 6.13
N LEU A 191 5.90 11.30 5.21
CA LEU A 191 6.18 10.33 4.15
C LEU A 191 6.47 8.93 4.71
N GLN A 192 7.22 8.84 5.83
CA GLN A 192 7.49 7.55 6.47
C GLN A 192 6.21 6.88 6.97
N GLN A 193 5.29 7.64 7.55
CA GLN A 193 4.00 7.09 8.00
C GLN A 193 3.16 6.61 6.81
N ALA A 194 3.17 7.32 5.68
CA ALA A 194 2.49 6.88 4.46
C ALA A 194 3.09 5.57 3.92
N ILE A 195 4.43 5.47 3.88
CA ILE A 195 5.15 4.24 3.52
C ILE A 195 4.74 3.08 4.45
N ASP A 196 4.71 3.30 5.77
CA ASP A 196 4.34 2.28 6.75
C ASP A 196 2.86 1.83 6.62
N ILE A 197 1.98 2.72 6.15
CA ILE A 197 0.57 2.40 5.85
C ILE A 197 0.50 1.52 4.60
N ALA A 198 1.14 1.95 3.51
CA ALA A 198 1.12 1.24 2.23
C ALA A 198 1.84 -0.12 2.29
N GLN A 199 2.97 -0.20 2.99
CA GLN A 199 3.76 -1.44 3.16
C GLN A 199 2.97 -2.54 3.88
N LYS A 200 1.94 -2.22 4.67
CA LYS A 200 1.06 -3.22 5.29
C LYS A 200 0.14 -3.90 4.28
N GLN A 201 -0.06 -3.29 3.11
CA GLN A 201 -0.90 -3.82 2.02
C GLN A 201 -0.06 -4.36 0.86
N ALA A 202 1.14 -3.82 0.65
CA ALA A 202 2.03 -4.19 -0.45
C ALA A 202 3.09 -5.22 -0.04
N SER A 203 3.38 -6.15 -0.95
CA SER A 203 4.61 -6.93 -0.92
C SER A 203 5.67 -6.27 -1.79
N GLY A 204 6.93 -6.61 -1.56
CA GLY A 204 8.05 -6.11 -2.37
C GLY A 204 8.73 -4.88 -1.78
N GLN A 205 9.61 -4.30 -2.58
CA GLN A 205 10.48 -3.21 -2.17
C GLN A 205 9.82 -1.89 -2.55
N LEU A 206 9.81 -0.92 -1.62
CA LEU A 206 9.41 0.45 -1.94
C LEU A 206 10.20 0.91 -3.16
N LYS A 207 9.57 1.47 -4.19
CA LYS A 207 10.16 1.99 -5.43
C LYS A 207 10.21 3.52 -5.40
N LYS A 208 9.09 4.13 -5.03
CA LYS A 208 8.89 5.57 -4.91
C LYS A 208 7.93 5.86 -3.76
N ALA A 209 8.15 6.96 -3.06
CA ALA A 209 7.14 7.63 -2.26
C ALA A 209 7.27 9.13 -2.49
N GLU A 210 6.17 9.82 -2.80
CA GLU A 210 6.18 11.26 -3.09
C GLU A 210 4.91 11.91 -2.51
N LEU A 211 5.08 13.09 -1.92
CA LEU A 211 3.96 13.96 -1.59
C LEU A 211 3.62 14.77 -2.82
N ASP A 212 2.34 14.82 -3.17
CA ASP A 212 1.79 15.66 -4.22
C ASP A 212 0.62 16.52 -3.69
N PHE A 213 0.19 17.47 -4.50
CA PHE A 213 -0.96 18.34 -4.25
C PHE A 213 -1.90 18.31 -5.45
N ASP A 214 -2.90 17.43 -5.37
CA ASP A 214 -3.92 17.29 -6.39
C ASP A 214 -5.30 17.75 -5.88
N ASN A 215 -6.08 18.41 -6.74
CA ASN A 215 -7.45 18.84 -6.48
C ASN A 215 -7.67 19.59 -5.15
N GLY A 216 -6.67 20.35 -4.69
CA GLY A 216 -6.75 21.13 -3.46
C GLY A 216 -6.40 20.35 -2.18
N LYS A 217 -5.92 19.12 -2.31
CA LYS A 217 -5.61 18.19 -1.22
C LYS A 217 -4.19 17.66 -1.36
N TYR A 218 -3.54 17.40 -0.23
CA TYR A 218 -2.25 16.72 -0.21
C TYR A 218 -2.46 15.21 -0.23
N ILE A 219 -1.76 14.53 -1.13
CA ILE A 219 -1.84 13.08 -1.34
C ILE A 219 -0.42 12.53 -1.37
N TYR A 220 -0.20 11.38 -0.73
CA TYR A 220 1.02 10.61 -0.89
C TYR A 220 0.81 9.53 -1.95
N GLU A 221 1.66 9.55 -2.96
CA GLU A 221 1.79 8.47 -3.94
C GLU A 221 2.90 7.54 -3.46
N VAL A 222 2.61 6.25 -3.28
CA VAL A 222 3.57 5.26 -2.82
C VAL A 222 3.56 4.05 -3.75
N GLU A 223 4.70 3.72 -4.33
CA GLU A 223 4.88 2.60 -5.25
C GLU A 223 5.77 1.52 -4.63
N PHE A 224 5.40 0.24 -4.74
CA PHE A 224 6.24 -0.92 -4.41
C PHE A 224 6.39 -1.82 -5.63
N GLU A 225 7.53 -2.47 -5.78
CA GLU A 225 7.76 -3.48 -6.82
C GLU A 225 8.22 -4.81 -6.19
N ASP A 226 7.62 -5.93 -6.62
CA ASP A 226 8.08 -7.28 -6.25
C ASP A 226 8.81 -8.01 -7.40
N GLY A 227 9.11 -7.28 -8.47
CA GLY A 227 9.81 -7.74 -9.68
C GLY A 227 8.89 -8.29 -10.77
N LYS A 228 7.59 -8.40 -10.49
CA LYS A 228 6.55 -8.71 -11.48
C LYS A 228 5.37 -7.76 -11.38
N ILE A 229 5.08 -7.32 -10.16
CA ILE A 229 3.92 -6.53 -9.83
C ILE A 229 4.39 -5.19 -9.27
N ASP A 230 3.88 -4.11 -9.82
CA ASP A 230 3.94 -2.77 -9.26
C ASP A 230 2.65 -2.49 -8.48
N TYR A 231 2.77 -2.13 -7.21
CA TYR A 231 1.66 -1.73 -6.34
C TYR A 231 1.74 -0.22 -6.14
N GLU A 232 0.70 0.52 -6.49
CA GLU A 232 0.64 1.97 -6.29
C GLU A 232 -0.52 2.34 -5.36
N PHE A 233 -0.26 3.29 -4.46
CA PHE A 233 -1.20 3.75 -3.45
C PHE A 233 -1.27 5.27 -3.49
N GLU A 234 -2.49 5.79 -3.54
CA GLU A 234 -2.76 7.18 -3.18
C GLU A 234 -3.29 7.24 -1.75
N ILE A 235 -2.65 8.03 -0.88
CA ILE A 235 -2.99 8.13 0.53
C ILE A 235 -3.28 9.58 0.89
N ASP A 236 -4.43 9.84 1.50
CA ASP A 236 -4.77 11.13 2.07
C ASP A 236 -3.71 11.56 3.09
N ALA A 237 -2.97 12.63 2.80
CA ALA A 237 -1.89 13.06 3.68
C ALA A 237 -2.41 13.55 5.04
N LYS A 238 -3.65 14.04 5.14
CA LYS A 238 -4.23 14.52 6.40
C LYS A 238 -4.73 13.40 7.29
N THR A 239 -5.34 12.36 6.70
CA THR A 239 -6.00 11.29 7.48
C THR A 239 -5.23 9.97 7.50
N GLY A 240 -4.35 9.73 6.52
CA GLY A 240 -3.71 8.44 6.28
C GLY A 240 -4.63 7.38 5.66
N GLU A 241 -5.80 7.78 5.18
CA GLU A 241 -6.73 6.91 4.45
C GLU A 241 -6.16 6.58 3.06
N ILE A 242 -6.18 5.31 2.66
CA ILE A 242 -5.87 4.88 1.30
C ILE A 242 -7.07 5.28 0.43
N LEU A 243 -6.84 6.21 -0.51
CA LEU A 243 -7.84 6.73 -1.44
C LEU A 243 -7.93 5.87 -2.70
N GLU A 244 -6.78 5.42 -3.19
CA GLU A 244 -6.66 4.57 -4.37
C GLU A 244 -5.58 3.51 -4.14
N PHE A 245 -5.80 2.35 -4.74
CA PHE A 245 -4.85 1.25 -4.80
C PHE A 245 -4.93 0.62 -6.19
N SER A 246 -3.80 0.57 -6.88
CA SER A 246 -3.69 -0.04 -8.20
C SER A 246 -2.54 -1.06 -8.23
N ILE A 247 -2.69 -2.03 -9.13
CA ILE A 247 -1.73 -3.11 -9.36
C ILE A 247 -1.48 -3.17 -10.87
N ASP A 248 -0.23 -2.98 -11.27
CA ASP A 248 0.21 -3.11 -12.66
C ASP A 248 1.17 -4.30 -12.83
N ASP A 249 0.92 -5.13 -13.86
CA ASP A 249 1.67 -6.35 -14.24
C ASP A 249 2.59 -6.14 -15.46
#